data_AF-A0A239CTQ7-F1
#
_entry.id   AF-A0A239CTQ7-F1
#
_cell.length_a   1.000
_cell.length_b   1.000
_cell.length_c   1.000
_cell.angle_alpha   90.00
_cell.angle_beta   90.00
_cell.angle_gamma   90.00
#
_symmetry.space_group_name_H-M   'P 1'
#
loop_
_entity.id
_entity.type
_entity.pdbx_description
1 polymer ?
#
loop_
_entity_poly.entity_id
_entity_poly.type
_entity_poly.pdbx_seq_one_letter_code
_entity_poly.pdbx_strand_id
1 'polypeptide(L)' 'MKYQILTRYKNGAWEHCDYAKDDCELNYLLDEYKMAYGKDFTFRVEEDDDEV' A
#
# COMPACT_ATOMS: atom_id res chain seq x y z
N MET A 1 1.39 12.03 -6.98
CA MET A 1 0.65 11.16 -6.03
C MET A 1 1.55 11.05 -4.82
N LYS A 2 1.04 10.91 -3.58
CA LYS A 2 1.92 11.04 -2.40
C LYS A 2 2.47 9.71 -1.90
N TYR A 3 1.69 8.64 -2.07
CA TYR A 3 2.02 7.33 -1.52
C TYR A 3 1.85 6.23 -2.56
N GLN A 4 2.86 5.36 -2.66
CA GLN A 4 2.77 4.08 -3.34
C GLN A 4 2.54 2.97 -2.31
N ILE A 5 1.47 2.20 -2.49
CA ILE A 5 1.16 1.03 -1.66
C ILE A 5 1.66 -0.22 -2.39
N LEU A 6 2.50 -0.97 -1.69
CA LEU A 6 3.00 -2.26 -2.12
C LEU A 6 2.40 -3.37 -1.26
N THR A 7 2.21 -4.54 -1.87
CA THR A 7 1.72 -5.74 -1.19
C THR A 7 2.62 -6.94 -1.46
N ARG A 8 2.60 -7.91 -0.55
CA ARG A 8 3.28 -9.19 -0.71
C ARG A 8 2.50 -10.30 0.00
N TYR A 9 2.33 -11.43 -0.70
CA TYR A 9 1.87 -12.67 -0.08
C TYR A 9 3.03 -13.42 0.59
N LYS A 10 2.96 -13.62 1.91
CA LYS A 10 4.00 -14.29 2.72
C LYS A 10 5.39 -13.73 2.45
N ASN A 11 6.29 -14.54 1.91
CA ASN A 11 7.68 -14.19 1.59
C ASN A 11 7.90 -14.04 0.07
N GLY A 12 6.84 -13.72 -0.69
CA GLY A 12 6.92 -13.46 -2.13
C GLY A 12 7.70 -12.19 -2.50
N ALA A 13 7.57 -11.75 -3.74
CA ALA A 13 8.06 -10.43 -4.14
C ALA A 13 7.12 -9.33 -3.64
N TRP A 14 7.66 -8.13 -3.47
CA TRP A 14 6.83 -6.93 -3.32
C TRP A 14 6.28 -6.55 -4.69
N GLU A 15 4.99 -6.33 -4.75
CA GLU A 15 4.26 -5.95 -5.97
C GLU A 15 3.49 -4.66 -5.72
N HIS A 16 3.31 -3.88 -6.78
CA HIS A 16 2.45 -2.70 -6.72
C HIS A 16 1.01 -3.10 -6.42
N CYS A 17 0.38 -2.42 -5.46
CA CYS A 17 -1.01 -2.62 -5.08
C CYS A 17 -1.89 -1.46 -5.55
N ASP A 18 -1.57 -0.24 -5.11
CA ASP A 18 -2.31 0.98 -5.48
C ASP A 18 -1.48 2.24 -5.14
N TYR A 19 -2.04 3.42 -5.41
CA TYR A 19 -1.54 4.71 -4.97
C TYR A 19 -2.56 5.41 -4.05
N ALA A 20 -2.06 6.29 -3.17
CA ALA A 20 -2.89 7.20 -2.40
C ALA A 20 -2.39 8.65 -2.54
N LYS A 21 -3.33 9.60 -2.61
CA LYS A 21 -3.03 11.02 -2.79
C LYS A 21 -2.74 11.75 -1.48
N ASP A 22 -3.27 11.25 -0.37
CA ASP A 22 -3.17 11.86 0.96
C ASP A 22 -3.25 10.78 2.07
N ASP A 23 -3.01 11.21 3.30
CA ASP A 23 -3.00 10.33 4.48
C ASP A 23 -4.37 9.71 4.78
N CYS A 24 -5.46 10.42 4.41
CA CYS A 24 -6.81 9.93 4.65
C CYS A 24 -7.12 8.75 3.73
N GLU A 25 -6.85 8.92 2.44
CA GLU A 25 -6.99 7.88 1.43
C GLU A 25 -6.06 6.70 1.71
N LEU A 26 -4.81 6.95 2.11
CA LEU A 26 -3.87 5.89 2.48
C LEU A 26 -4.42 5.01 3.61
N ASN A 27 -4.91 5.61 4.69
CA ASN A 27 -5.43 4.86 5.83
C ASN A 27 -6.69 4.08 5.45
N TYR A 28 -7.61 4.70 4.69
CA TYR A 28 -8.81 4.04 4.20
C TYR A 28 -8.47 2.79 3.36
N LEU A 29 -7.57 2.93 2.38
CA LEU A 29 -7.17 1.83 1.50
C LEU A 29 -6.48 0.70 2.27
N LEU A 30 -5.56 1.02 3.19
CA LEU A 30 -4.88 0.01 3.99
C LEU A 30 -5.86 -0.80 4.85
N ASP A 31 -6.89 -0.18 5.41
CA ASP A 31 -7.88 -0.87 6.22
C ASP A 31 -8.78 -1.79 5.36
N GLU A 32 -9.25 -1.30 4.21
CA GLU A 32 -9.99 -2.12 3.24
C GLU A 32 -9.16 -3.32 2.76
N TYR A 33 -7.88 -3.12 2.41
CA TYR A 33 -7.05 -4.21 1.90
C TYR A 33 -6.67 -5.23 2.96
N LYS A 34 -6.38 -4.81 4.20
CA LYS A 34 -6.13 -5.76 5.30
C LYS A 34 -7.34 -6.67 5.54
N MET A 35 -8.56 -6.14 5.41
CA MET A 35 -9.79 -6.93 5.53
C MET A 35 -9.98 -7.87 4.33
N ALA A 36 -9.74 -7.39 3.12
CA ALA A 36 -10.02 -8.14 1.89
C ALA A 36 -8.99 -9.26 1.60
N TYR A 37 -7.69 -8.97 1.75
CA TYR A 37 -6.60 -9.88 1.38
C TYR A 37 -6.31 -10.92 2.47
N GLY A 38 -6.61 -10.57 3.72
CA GLY A 38 -6.40 -11.42 4.88
C GLY A 38 -4.95 -11.46 5.38
N LYS A 39 -4.75 -12.20 6.47
CA LYS A 39 -3.54 -12.15 7.32
C LYS A 39 -2.22 -12.58 6.67
N ASP A 40 -2.27 -13.25 5.53
CA ASP A 40 -1.08 -13.75 4.85
C ASP A 40 -0.43 -12.67 3.96
N PHE A 41 -1.11 -11.53 3.75
CA PHE A 41 -0.60 -10.39 3.02
C PHE A 41 0.00 -9.36 3.97
N THR A 42 1.11 -8.77 3.52
CA THR A 42 1.76 -7.63 4.18
C THR A 42 1.75 -6.43 3.24
N PHE A 43 1.55 -5.24 3.80
CA PHE A 43 1.55 -3.98 3.06
C PHE A 43 2.74 -3.12 3.46
N ARG A 44 3.31 -2.39 2.49
CA ARG A 44 4.34 -1.37 2.69
C ARG A 44 3.92 -0.11 1.96
N VAL A 45 4.26 1.04 2.53
CA VAL A 45 4.04 2.34 1.89
C VAL A 45 5.40 2.95 1.57
N GLU A 46 5.52 3.50 0.37
CA GLU A 46 6.64 4.34 -0.05
C GLU A 46 6.08 5.74 -0.31
N GLU A 47 6.74 6.77 0.21
CA GLU A 47 6.39 8.15 -0.13
C GLU A 47 6.99 8.44 -1.51
N ASP A 48 6.15 8.92 -2.42
CA ASP A 48 6.64 9.57 -3.64
C ASP A 48 7.15 10.93 -3.18
N ASP A 49 8.43 10.99 -2.82
CA ASP A 49 9.17 12.24 -2.85
C ASP A 49 9.18 12.68 -4.32
N ASP A 50 8.20 13.51 -4.71
CA ASP A 50 8.18 14.22 -5.98
C ASP A 50 9.50 15.03 -6.08
N GLU A 51 10.61 14.40 -6.51
CA GLU A 51 11.79 15.09 -7.02
C GLU A 51 11.42 15.71 -8.37
N VAL A 52 10.92 16.94 -8.31
CA VAL A 52 10.87 17.88 -9.44
C VAL A 52 11.45 19.23 -9.05
#